data_AF-A0A7K6N0I5-F1
#
_entry.id   AF-A0A7K6N0I5-F1
#
_cell.length_a   1.000
_cell.length_b   1.000
_cell.length_c   1.000
_cell.angle_alpha   90.00
_cell.angle_beta   90.00
_cell.angle_gamma   90.00
#
_symmetry.space_group_name_H-M   'P 1'
#
loop_
_entity.id
_entity.type
_entity.pdbx_description
1 polymer ?
#
loop_
_entity_poly.entity_id
_entity_poly.type
_entity_poly.pdbx_seq_one_letter_code
_entity_poly.pdbx_strand_id
1 'polypeptide(L)' 'ADIFSGAVFIQLAIGLNLYVAIIILLSITALYTITGGLAAVIYTDTLQTFIMVVGSFILMGF' A
#
# COMPACT_ATOMS: atom_id res chain seq x y z
N ALA A 1 -12.12 -11.56 -12.99
CA ALA A 1 -11.87 -11.74 -14.43
C ALA A 1 -10.75 -10.81 -14.92
N ASP A 2 -10.54 -9.68 -14.24
CA ASP A 2 -9.69 -8.57 -14.69
C ASP A 2 -8.19 -8.90 -14.61
N ILE A 3 -7.75 -9.63 -13.59
CA ILE A 3 -6.36 -10.10 -13.46
C ILE A 3 -6.00 -11.11 -14.56
N PHE A 4 -6.94 -11.95 -14.99
CA PHE A 4 -6.71 -12.94 -16.05
C PHE A 4 -6.60 -12.28 -17.43
N SER A 5 -7.45 -11.29 -17.72
CA SER A 5 -7.39 -10.51 -18.96
C SER A 5 -6.13 -9.63 -19.03
N GLY A 6 -5.72 -8.99 -17.92
CA GLY A 6 -4.51 -8.18 -17.85
C GLY A 6 -3.20 -8.99 -17.99
N ALA A 7 -3.15 -10.19 -17.39
CA ALA A 7 -2.00 -11.09 -17.53
C ALA A 7 -1.82 -11.58 -18.99
N VAL A 8 -2.92 -11.86 -19.70
CA VAL A 8 -2.89 -12.26 -21.12
C VAL A 8 -2.44 -11.10 -22.03
N PHE A 9 -2.80 -9.86 -21.72
CA PHE A 9 -2.38 -8.68 -22.49
C PHE A 9 -0.87 -8.39 -22.35
N ILE A 10 -0.30 -8.56 -21.15
CA ILE A 10 1.15 -8.43 -20.92
C ILE A 10 1.92 -9.59 -21.59
N GLN A 11 1.36 -10.80 -21.58
CA GLN A 11 1.93 -11.94 -22.31
C GLN A 11 2.01 -11.66 -23.82
N LEU A 12 0.97 -11.05 -24.41
CA LEU A 12 0.95 -10.65 -25.82
C LEU A 12 1.87 -9.47 -26.14
N ALA A 13 2.01 -8.50 -25.22
CA ALA A 13 2.78 -7.27 -25.45
C ALA A 13 4.31 -7.48 -25.35
N ILE A 14 4.77 -8.46 -24.55
CA ILE A 14 6.19 -8.69 -24.26
C ILE A 14 6.70 -10.06 -24.76
N GLY A 15 5.80 -10.98 -25.16
CA GLY A 15 6.18 -12.28 -25.72
C GLY A 15 6.78 -13.28 -24.72
N LEU A 16 6.62 -13.04 -23.41
CA LEU A 16 7.09 -13.90 -22.33
C LEU A 16 5.92 -14.63 -21.66
N ASN A 17 6.15 -15.89 -21.24
CA ASN A 17 5.16 -16.79 -20.62
C ASN A 17 4.26 -16.11 -19.55
N LEU A 18 2.96 -16.46 -19.56
CA LEU A 18 1.92 -15.92 -18.65
C LEU A 18 2.34 -15.89 -17.18
N TYR A 19 3.11 -16.90 -16.78
CA TYR A 19 3.59 -17.10 -15.42
C TYR A 19 4.49 -15.96 -14.93
N VAL A 20 5.40 -15.46 -15.79
CA VAL A 20 6.32 -14.37 -15.44
C VAL A 20 5.57 -13.04 -15.35
N ALA A 21 4.61 -12.81 -16.26
CA ALA A 21 3.76 -11.61 -16.24
C ALA A 21 2.95 -11.52 -14.94
N ILE A 22 2.37 -12.63 -14.47
CA ILE A 22 1.61 -12.68 -13.21
C ILE A 22 2.50 -12.38 -12.01
N ILE A 23 3.72 -12.92 -11.96
CA ILE A 23 4.66 -12.69 -10.85
C ILE A 23 5.04 -11.21 -10.74
N ILE A 24 5.28 -10.53 -11.85
CA ILE A 24 5.63 -9.09 -11.85
C ILE A 24 4.44 -8.25 -11.37
N LEU A 25 3.24 -8.51 -11.88
CA LEU A 25 2.03 -7.79 -11.50
C LEU A 25 1.68 -7.98 -10.01
N LEU A 26 1.80 -9.22 -9.51
CA LEU A 26 1.59 -9.54 -8.10
C LEU A 26 2.62 -8.82 -7.21
N SER A 27 3.88 -8.76 -7.65
CA SER A 27 4.95 -8.06 -6.90
C SER A 27 4.68 -6.56 -6.78
N ILE A 28 4.24 -5.90 -7.86
CA ILE A 28 3.87 -4.47 -7.83
C ILE A 28 2.67 -4.25 -6.90
N THR A 29 1.66 -5.12 -6.98
CA THR A 29 0.46 -5.04 -6.15
C THR A 29 0.79 -5.24 -4.66
N ALA A 30 1.67 -6.19 -4.35
CA ALA A 30 2.13 -6.45 -2.98
C ALA A 30 2.94 -5.27 -2.43
N LEU A 31 3.86 -4.71 -3.22
CA LEU A 31 4.60 -3.49 -2.85
C LEU A 31 3.66 -2.32 -2.58
N TYR A 32 2.67 -2.10 -3.45
CA TYR A 32 1.68 -1.04 -3.28
C TYR A 32 0.79 -1.26 -2.04
N THR A 33 0.46 -2.52 -1.73
CA THR A 33 -0.29 -2.87 -0.51
C THR A 33 0.53 -2.64 0.74
N ILE A 34 1.81 -3.04 0.76
CA ILE A 34 2.68 -2.87 1.92
C ILE A 34 2.97 -1.39 2.15
N THR A 35 3.31 -0.65 1.08
CA THR A 35 3.57 0.79 1.18
C THR A 35 2.31 1.59 1.50
N GLY A 36 1.15 1.25 0.93
CA GLY A 36 -0.10 1.93 1.21
C GLY A 36 -0.69 1.61 2.59
N GLY A 37 -0.62 0.34 3.02
CA GLY A 37 -1.21 -0.12 4.28
C GLY A 37 -0.38 0.26 5.51
N LEU A 38 0.94 0.10 5.44
CA LEU A 38 1.84 0.43 6.56
C LEU A 38 1.96 1.95 6.74
N ALA A 39 2.05 2.71 5.65
CA ALA A 39 2.14 4.17 5.73
C ALA A 39 0.86 4.79 6.31
N ALA A 40 -0.32 4.25 5.97
CA ALA A 40 -1.58 4.71 6.54
C ALA A 40 -1.62 4.54 8.07
N VAL A 41 -1.16 3.39 8.58
CA VAL A 41 -1.09 3.13 10.04
C VAL A 41 -0.10 4.07 10.73
N ILE A 42 1.09 4.27 10.16
CA ILE A 42 2.10 5.19 10.72
C ILE A 42 1.57 6.62 10.76
N TYR A 43 0.85 7.05 9.71
CA TYR A 43 0.28 8.40 9.63
C TYR A 43 -0.81 8.62 10.70
N THR A 44 -1.63 7.61 10.96
CA THR A 44 -2.65 7.69 12.02
C THR A 44 -2.02 7.62 13.43
N ASP A 45 -1.00 6.78 13.65
CA ASP A 45 -0.31 6.68 14.95
C ASP A 45 0.45 7.98 15.31
N THR A 46 1.12 8.59 14.34
CA THR A 46 1.82 9.88 14.54
C THR A 46 0.86 11.03 14.81
N LEU A 47 -0.28 11.07 14.13
CA LEU A 47 -1.30 12.08 14.38
C LEU A 47 -1.96 11.89 15.75
N GLN A 48 -2.27 10.64 16.14
CA GLN A 48 -2.86 10.32 17.43
C GLN A 48 -1.93 10.71 18.60
N THR A 49 -0.64 10.39 18.50
CA THR A 49 0.35 10.76 19.53
C THR A 49 0.47 12.28 19.67
N PHE A 50 0.45 13.02 18.55
CA PHE A 50 0.45 14.48 18.58
C PHE A 50 -0.78 15.05 19.31
N ILE A 51 -1.98 14.54 19.02
CA ILE A 51 -3.21 14.95 19.70
C ILE A 51 -3.14 14.65 21.20
N MET A 52 -2.66 13.47 21.60
CA MET A 52 -2.55 13.12 23.03
C MET A 52 -1.58 14.04 23.78
N VAL A 53 -0.45 14.39 23.16
CA VAL A 53 0.54 15.30 23.75
C VAL A 53 -0.01 16.71 23.86
N VAL A 54 -0.63 17.25 22.81
CA VAL A 54 -1.24 18.59 22.87
C VAL A 54 -2.37 18.63 23.91
N GLY A 55 -3.21 17.60 23.98
CA GLY A 55 -4.26 17.48 24.99
C GLY A 55 -3.71 17.48 26.43
N SER A 56 -2.61 16.76 26.69
CA SER A 56 -2.00 16.74 28.03
C SER A 56 -1.39 18.08 28.42
N PHE A 57 -0.78 18.81 27.48
CA PHE A 57 -0.26 20.16 27.73
C PHE A 57 -1.37 21.17 28.06
N ILE A 58 -2.51 21.10 27.37
CA ILE A 58 -3.66 21.96 27.66
C ILE A 58 -4.22 21.68 29.06
N LEU A 59 -4.35 20.41 29.46
CA LEU A 59 -4.86 20.02 30.77
C LEU A 59 -3.92 20.39 31.93
N MET A 60 -2.61 20.45 31.71
CA MET A 60 -1.64 20.81 32.75
C MET A 60 -1.45 22.34 32.90
N GLY A 61 -1.82 23.11 31.88
CA GLY A 61 -1.79 24.58 31.91
C GLY A 61 -3.05 25.24 32.46
N PHE A 62 -4.11 24.47 32.71
CA PHE A 62 -5.36 24.89 33.35
C PHE A 62 -5.39 24.39 34.81
#